data_AF-A0A0G0LFF7-F1
#
_entry.id   AF-A0A0G0LFF7-F1
#
_cell.length_a   1.000
_cell.length_b   1.000
_cell.length_c   1.000
_cell.angle_alpha   90.00
_cell.angle_beta   90.00
_cell.angle_gamma   90.00
#
_symmetry.space_group_name_H-M   'P 1'
#
loop_
_entity.id
_entity.type
_entity.pdbx_description
1 polymer ?
#
loop_
_entity_poly.entity_id
_entity_poly.type
_entity_poly.pdbx_seq_one_letter_code
_entity_poly.pdbx_strand_id
1 'polypeptide(L)'
;MEENRKEHLALVVGFVLILIVLIITLFRWDSQSNKSSSAKQGSLSSTKSNENPTFATISPSSLQEKILINNKAGMTLLDIRSFEAFSNEHIVDSIGISLDEFPVGQKIDARNQIIVIGQNSSDEDIAKAVEKIKEEKFKNILVLAGGMDTWKQMLGLTVHYGDPKSFIDQSKVSYLDPQELHDAIESKAPLYIIDVRSKDDFSTGHIAASLGHTRMIKRKHTANREELIRIIRKLWF
;
A
#
# COMPACT_ATOMS: atom_id res chain seq x y z
N MET A 1 -17.98 49.94 -36.41
CA MET A 1 -16.52 49.72 -36.55
C MET A 1 -15.79 49.60 -35.21
N GLU A 2 -16.32 50.17 -34.12
CA GLU A 2 -15.69 50.13 -32.78
C GLU A 2 -15.81 48.76 -32.07
N GLU A 3 -16.93 48.07 -32.25
CA GLU A 3 -17.28 46.82 -31.55
C GLU A 3 -16.42 45.64 -32.00
N ASN A 4 -16.26 45.46 -33.31
CA ASN A 4 -15.44 44.41 -33.91
C ASN A 4 -13.96 44.48 -33.46
N ARG A 5 -13.46 45.69 -33.17
CA ARG A 5 -12.10 45.90 -32.66
C ARG A 5 -11.92 45.38 -31.24
N LYS A 6 -12.95 45.49 -30.39
CA LYS A 6 -12.92 45.03 -28.99
C LYS A 6 -13.02 43.50 -28.90
N GLU A 7 -13.81 42.88 -29.77
CA GLU A 7 -13.91 41.42 -29.84
C GLU A 7 -12.62 40.78 -30.35
N HIS A 8 -12.02 41.34 -31.41
CA HIS A 8 -10.70 40.89 -31.88
C HIS A 8 -9.62 41.09 -30.80
N LEU A 9 -9.67 42.20 -30.05
CA LEU A 9 -8.75 42.44 -28.93
C LEU A 9 -8.90 41.36 -27.85
N ALA A 10 -10.13 41.01 -27.48
CA ALA A 10 -10.40 39.98 -26.46
C ALA A 10 -9.89 38.60 -26.88
N LEU A 11 -10.08 38.22 -28.16
CA LEU A 11 -9.58 36.96 -28.71
C LEU A 11 -8.05 36.89 -28.73
N VAL A 12 -7.38 37.99 -29.11
CA VAL A 12 -5.91 38.07 -29.12
C VAL A 12 -5.35 37.95 -27.70
N VAL A 13 -5.95 38.66 -26.74
CA VAL A 13 -5.54 38.58 -25.32
C VAL A 13 -5.71 37.15 -24.80
N GLY A 14 -6.83 36.49 -25.11
CA GLY A 14 -7.06 35.09 -24.72
C GLY A 14 -6.02 34.14 -25.31
N PHE A 15 -5.69 34.27 -26.60
CA PHE A 15 -4.68 33.44 -27.25
C PHE A 15 -3.28 33.65 -26.66
N VAL A 16 -2.92 34.90 -26.34
CA VAL A 16 -1.65 35.24 -25.68
C VAL A 16 -1.58 34.62 -24.28
N LEU A 17 -2.66 34.67 -23.50
CA LEU A 17 -2.70 34.05 -22.17
C LEU A 17 -2.51 32.52 -22.24
N ILE A 18 -3.11 31.86 -23.22
CA ILE A 18 -2.94 30.41 -23.44
C ILE A 18 -1.48 30.09 -23.80
N LEU A 19 -0.86 30.88 -24.69
CA LEU A 19 0.55 30.72 -25.04
C LEU A 19 1.49 30.91 -23.84
N ILE A 20 1.21 31.90 -22.99
CA ILE A 20 2.00 32.16 -21.77
C ILE A 20 1.92 30.96 -20.81
N VAL A 21 0.73 30.38 -20.61
CA VAL A 21 0.58 29.18 -19.76
C VAL A 21 1.31 27.98 -20.35
N LEU A 22 1.27 27.79 -21.68
CA LEU A 22 2.03 26.74 -22.37
C LEU A 22 3.55 26.94 -22.23
N ILE A 23 4.04 28.16 -22.35
CA ILE A 23 5.46 28.48 -22.15
C ILE A 23 5.86 28.21 -20.70
N ILE A 24 5.09 28.67 -19.71
CA ILE A 24 5.38 28.44 -18.28
C ILE A 24 5.36 26.95 -17.95
N THR A 25 4.43 26.17 -18.51
CA THR A 25 4.35 24.73 -18.25
C THR A 25 5.53 23.97 -18.88
N LEU A 26 5.97 24.34 -20.08
CA LEU A 26 7.14 23.74 -20.72
C LEU A 26 8.48 24.21 -20.12
N PHE A 27 8.55 25.47 -19.65
CA PHE A 27 9.77 26.06 -19.09
C PHE A 27 9.93 25.84 -17.57
N ARG A 28 8.98 25.17 -16.92
CA ARG A 28 9.11 24.70 -15.51
C ARG A 28 9.94 23.41 -15.38
N TRP A 29 10.56 22.94 -16.46
CA TRP A 29 11.42 21.76 -16.50
C TRP A 29 12.84 22.13 -17.00
N ASP A 30 13.51 23.08 -16.35
CA ASP A 30 15.00 23.12 -16.36
C ASP A 30 15.56 24.05 -15.27
N SER A 31 15.10 23.88 -14.02
CA SER A 31 15.74 24.55 -12.89
C SER A 31 15.67 23.70 -11.64
N GLN A 32 16.30 22.53 -11.70
CA GLN A 32 16.74 21.83 -10.50
C GLN A 32 18.26 21.91 -10.41
N SER A 33 18.66 22.70 -9.43
CA SER A 33 19.99 23.23 -9.19
C SER A 33 21.07 22.16 -9.02
N ASN A 34 22.05 22.18 -9.92
CA ASN A 34 23.42 21.80 -9.60
C ASN A 34 24.00 22.84 -8.63
N LYS A 35 24.21 22.45 -7.36
CA LYS A 35 25.16 23.13 -6.47
C LYS A 35 26.17 22.11 -5.95
N SER A 36 27.13 21.81 -6.80
CA SER A 36 28.43 21.27 -6.42
C SER A 36 29.21 22.36 -5.69
N SER A 37 29.33 22.23 -4.37
CA SER A 37 30.27 23.02 -3.58
C SER A 37 31.52 22.18 -3.33
N SER A 38 32.55 22.44 -4.13
CA SER A 38 33.92 22.01 -3.85
C SER A 38 34.57 23.07 -2.93
N ALA A 39 35.00 22.66 -1.74
CA ALA A 39 35.97 23.41 -0.95
C ALA A 39 36.75 22.49 0.01
N LYS A 40 37.99 22.22 -0.42
CA LYS A 40 39.23 22.04 0.35
C LYS A 40 39.49 20.76 1.17
N GLN A 41 40.67 20.24 0.83
CA GLN A 41 41.43 19.11 1.32
C GLN A 41 42.21 19.47 2.60
N GLY A 42 42.24 18.54 3.57
CA GLY A 42 42.99 18.64 4.83
C GLY A 42 43.10 17.29 5.56
N SER A 43 44.22 16.63 5.31
CA SER A 43 44.84 15.40 5.87
C SER A 43 44.47 14.82 7.25
N LEU A 44 44.34 13.47 7.26
CA LEU A 44 44.71 12.42 8.23
C LEU A 44 43.84 12.01 9.45
N SER A 45 43.34 10.76 9.32
CA SER A 45 43.26 9.67 10.31
C SER A 45 42.23 9.68 11.44
N SER A 46 41.15 8.93 11.28
CA SER A 46 41.04 7.56 11.83
C SER A 46 39.68 6.89 11.51
N THR A 47 39.78 5.78 10.77
CA THR A 47 38.95 4.58 10.69
C THR A 47 37.61 4.52 11.44
N LYS A 48 36.50 4.51 10.69
CA LYS A 48 35.46 3.46 10.75
C LYS A 48 34.85 3.28 9.36
N SER A 49 35.03 2.09 8.79
CA SER A 49 34.39 1.64 7.57
C SER A 49 32.88 1.54 7.79
N ASN A 50 32.12 2.46 7.19
CA ASN A 50 30.68 2.28 6.98
C ASN A 50 30.50 1.19 5.92
N GLU A 51 30.47 -0.06 6.35
CA GLU A 51 29.93 -1.13 5.51
C GLU A 51 28.41 -0.93 5.46
N ASN A 52 27.92 -0.31 4.39
CA ASN A 52 26.50 -0.36 4.07
C ASN A 52 26.12 -1.85 3.97
N PRO A 53 25.15 -2.33 4.76
CA PRO A 53 24.83 -3.74 4.77
C PRO A 53 24.29 -4.13 3.38
N THR A 54 25.00 -5.05 2.73
CA THR A 54 24.64 -5.55 1.40
C THR A 54 23.65 -6.69 1.56
N PHE A 55 22.37 -6.35 1.44
CA PHE A 55 21.29 -7.34 1.39
C PHE A 55 21.01 -7.78 -0.05
N ALA A 56 20.50 -8.99 -0.24
CA ALA A 56 20.00 -9.41 -1.53
C ALA A 56 18.76 -8.59 -1.89
N THR A 57 18.69 -8.09 -3.13
CA THR A 57 17.62 -7.21 -3.58
C THR A 57 16.80 -7.82 -4.71
N ILE A 58 15.58 -7.31 -4.89
CA ILE A 58 14.72 -7.56 -6.04
C ILE A 58 14.37 -6.24 -6.71
N SER A 59 14.40 -6.18 -8.04
CA SER A 59 13.96 -5.00 -8.77
C SER A 59 12.44 -4.85 -8.71
N PRO A 60 11.92 -3.61 -8.74
CA PRO A 60 10.49 -3.36 -8.82
C PRO A 60 9.80 -4.04 -10.02
N SER A 61 10.44 -4.05 -11.20
CA SER A 61 9.90 -4.74 -12.39
C SER A 61 9.79 -6.25 -12.22
N SER A 62 10.82 -6.90 -11.68
CA SER A 62 10.79 -8.35 -11.42
C SER A 62 9.79 -8.73 -10.33
N LEU A 63 9.61 -7.87 -9.33
CA LEU A 63 8.57 -8.07 -8.31
C LEU A 63 7.16 -7.93 -8.92
N GLN A 64 6.92 -6.94 -9.77
CA GLN A 64 5.63 -6.77 -10.46
C GLN A 64 5.31 -7.97 -11.35
N GLU A 65 6.27 -8.45 -12.13
CA GLU A 65 6.12 -9.67 -12.93
C GLU A 65 5.74 -10.88 -12.06
N LYS A 66 6.44 -11.08 -10.94
CA LYS A 66 6.13 -12.14 -9.97
C LYS A 66 4.71 -12.04 -9.40
N ILE A 67 4.24 -10.82 -9.10
CA ILE A 67 2.89 -10.57 -8.61
C ILE A 67 1.84 -10.94 -9.67
N LEU A 68 2.10 -10.65 -10.95
CA LEU A 68 1.18 -10.89 -12.05
C LEU A 68 1.14 -12.36 -12.51
N ILE A 69 2.29 -13.04 -12.56
CA ILE A 69 2.39 -14.38 -13.17
C ILE A 69 2.12 -15.53 -12.18
N ASN A 70 2.64 -15.45 -10.95
CA ASN A 70 2.78 -16.63 -10.09
C ASN A 70 1.65 -16.85 -9.06
N ASN A 71 0.53 -16.10 -9.12
CA ASN A 71 -0.53 -16.15 -8.10
C ASN A 71 0.00 -16.09 -6.65
N LYS A 72 1.15 -15.42 -6.45
CA LYS A 72 1.76 -15.12 -5.14
C LYS A 72 2.15 -16.35 -4.30
N ALA A 73 2.19 -17.56 -4.87
CA ALA A 73 2.52 -18.76 -4.11
C ALA A 73 3.99 -18.73 -3.63
N GLY A 74 4.18 -18.80 -2.31
CA GLY A 74 5.50 -18.91 -1.69
C GLY A 74 6.25 -17.60 -1.46
N MET A 75 5.60 -16.44 -1.55
CA MET A 75 6.20 -15.14 -1.21
C MET A 75 5.33 -14.37 -0.20
N THR A 76 5.99 -13.63 0.68
CA THR A 76 5.36 -12.69 1.61
C THR A 76 5.95 -11.31 1.37
N LEU A 77 5.09 -10.34 1.06
CA LEU A 77 5.46 -8.94 0.92
C LEU A 77 5.30 -8.27 2.30
N LEU A 78 6.40 -7.83 2.89
CA LEU A 78 6.45 -7.25 4.23
C LEU A 78 6.82 -5.77 4.13
N ASP A 79 5.85 -4.90 4.37
CA ASP A 79 6.08 -3.46 4.43
C ASP A 79 6.39 -3.05 5.86
N ILE A 80 7.60 -2.52 6.07
CA ILE A 80 8.15 -2.20 7.40
C ILE A 80 7.97 -0.72 7.77
N ARG A 81 7.34 0.07 6.89
CA ARG A 81 7.09 1.49 7.13
C ARG A 81 6.03 1.67 8.22
N SER A 82 5.85 2.91 8.66
CA SER A 82 4.82 3.24 9.65
C SER A 82 3.42 2.85 9.17
N PHE A 83 2.53 2.56 10.12
CA PHE A 83 1.11 2.28 9.83
C PHE A 83 0.47 3.38 8.98
N GLU A 84 0.82 4.65 9.22
CA GLU A 84 0.32 5.78 8.42
C GLU A 84 0.79 5.69 6.97
N ALA A 85 2.09 5.47 6.73
CA ALA A 85 2.64 5.35 5.38
C ALA A 85 2.05 4.15 4.63
N PHE A 86 1.87 3.03 5.33
CA PHE A 86 1.23 1.82 4.79
C PHE A 86 -0.25 2.05 4.46
N SER A 87 -1.01 2.62 5.40
CA SER A 87 -2.45 2.89 5.23
C SER A 87 -2.71 3.87 4.10
N ASN A 88 -1.84 4.89 4.00
CA ASN A 88 -1.91 5.88 2.94
C ASN A 88 -1.71 5.24 1.57
N GLU A 89 -0.75 4.33 1.39
CA GLU A 89 -0.55 3.59 0.14
C GLU A 89 0.47 2.45 0.32
N HIS A 90 0.14 1.25 -0.14
CA HIS A 90 1.04 0.08 -0.08
C HIS A 90 0.87 -0.84 -1.29
N ILE A 91 1.83 -1.74 -1.51
CA ILE A 91 1.78 -2.74 -2.58
C ILE A 91 0.62 -3.72 -2.33
N VAL A 92 -0.12 -4.09 -3.37
CA VAL A 92 -1.24 -5.04 -3.24
C VAL A 92 -0.82 -6.37 -2.58
N ASP A 93 -1.59 -6.80 -1.58
CA ASP A 93 -1.37 -7.98 -0.73
C ASP A 93 -0.08 -7.93 0.12
N SER A 94 0.52 -6.76 0.34
CA SER A 94 1.54 -6.62 1.38
C SER A 94 0.96 -6.61 2.79
N ILE A 95 1.78 -7.01 3.74
CA ILE A 95 1.47 -7.04 5.17
C ILE A 95 2.28 -5.92 5.80
N GLY A 96 1.59 -4.93 6.38
CA GLY A 96 2.22 -3.86 7.14
C GLY A 96 2.56 -4.35 8.54
N ILE A 97 3.85 -4.38 8.88
CA ILE A 97 4.36 -4.65 10.23
C ILE A 97 5.57 -3.73 10.44
N SER A 98 5.39 -2.66 11.19
CA SER A 98 6.47 -1.73 11.50
C SER A 98 7.48 -2.37 12.47
N LEU A 99 8.69 -1.78 12.56
CA LEU A 99 9.77 -2.33 13.39
C LEU A 99 9.42 -2.50 14.88
N ASP A 100 8.54 -1.65 15.42
CA ASP A 100 8.06 -1.70 16.79
C ASP A 100 7.10 -2.86 17.07
N GLU A 101 6.54 -3.46 16.01
CA GLU A 101 5.59 -4.57 16.07
C GLU A 101 6.24 -5.97 15.94
N PHE A 102 7.58 -6.02 15.88
CA PHE A 102 8.36 -7.27 15.85
C PHE A 102 8.29 -8.00 17.20
N PRO A 103 8.39 -9.34 17.22
CA PRO A 103 8.76 -10.25 16.13
C PRO A 103 7.63 -10.58 15.14
N VAL A 104 7.99 -11.01 13.92
CA VAL A 104 7.03 -11.28 12.83
C VAL A 104 6.61 -12.74 12.71
N GLY A 105 7.30 -13.68 13.36
CA GLY A 105 7.20 -15.13 13.13
C GLY A 105 5.82 -15.77 13.30
N GLN A 106 4.93 -15.16 14.09
CA GLN A 106 3.53 -15.63 14.23
C GLN A 106 2.58 -14.98 13.22
N LYS A 107 3.01 -13.89 12.58
CA LYS A 107 2.23 -13.08 11.63
C LYS A 107 2.48 -13.49 10.18
N ILE A 108 3.63 -14.11 9.87
CA ILE A 108 4.04 -14.48 8.50
C ILE A 108 4.52 -15.94 8.40
N ASP A 109 4.38 -16.56 7.22
CA ASP A 109 4.80 -17.95 6.99
C ASP A 109 6.33 -18.05 6.77
N ALA A 110 7.02 -18.76 7.66
CA ALA A 110 8.47 -18.97 7.60
C ALA A 110 8.99 -19.75 6.38
N ARG A 111 8.10 -20.43 5.64
CA ARG A 111 8.46 -21.14 4.39
C ARG A 111 8.51 -20.22 3.18
N ASN A 112 7.90 -19.04 3.27
CA ASN A 112 7.84 -18.12 2.15
C ASN A 112 9.17 -17.35 1.98
N GLN A 113 9.43 -16.93 0.75
CA GLN A 113 10.40 -15.88 0.46
C GLN A 113 9.84 -14.55 0.98
N ILE A 114 10.56 -13.90 1.90
CA ILE A 114 10.18 -12.63 2.48
C ILE A 114 10.77 -11.51 1.62
N ILE A 115 9.92 -10.58 1.19
CA ILE A 115 10.31 -9.39 0.43
C ILE A 115 10.03 -8.17 1.32
N VAL A 116 11.10 -7.57 1.83
CA VAL A 116 11.06 -6.40 2.71
C VAL A 116 10.90 -5.13 1.87
N ILE A 117 9.94 -4.29 2.25
CA ILE A 117 9.58 -3.06 1.56
C ILE A 117 9.73 -1.90 2.55
N GLY A 118 10.71 -1.03 2.29
CA GLY A 118 10.88 0.25 2.98
C GLY A 118 10.47 1.44 2.11
N GLN A 119 10.72 2.66 2.58
CA GLN A 119 10.39 3.86 1.81
C GLN A 119 11.30 4.00 0.58
N ASN A 120 12.62 3.88 0.77
CA ASN A 120 13.62 3.97 -0.29
C ASN A 120 14.94 3.28 0.10
N SER A 121 15.96 3.37 -0.76
CA SER A 121 17.27 2.73 -0.54
C SER A 121 18.06 3.28 0.65
N SER A 122 17.72 4.47 1.16
CA SER A 122 18.39 5.10 2.30
C SER A 122 17.66 4.87 3.62
N ASP A 123 16.61 4.06 3.61
CA ASP A 123 15.81 3.73 4.78
C ASP A 123 16.62 2.87 5.76
N GLU A 124 17.04 3.48 6.87
CA GLU A 124 17.84 2.85 7.91
C GLU A 124 17.13 1.67 8.59
N ASP A 125 15.80 1.65 8.55
CA ASP A 125 15.00 0.62 9.19
C ASP A 125 15.00 -0.71 8.43
N ILE A 126 15.34 -0.68 7.13
CA ILE A 126 15.54 -1.90 6.33
C ILE A 126 16.62 -2.78 6.94
N ALA A 127 17.75 -2.19 7.36
CA ALA A 127 18.85 -2.95 7.91
C ALA A 127 18.47 -3.67 9.20
N LYS A 128 17.82 -2.92 10.11
CA LYS A 128 17.32 -3.44 11.40
C LYS A 128 16.26 -4.52 11.17
N ALA A 129 15.36 -4.33 10.21
CA ALA A 129 14.33 -5.31 9.88
C ALA A 129 14.95 -6.61 9.39
N VAL A 130 15.88 -6.55 8.44
CA VAL A 130 16.54 -7.75 7.91
C VAL A 130 17.30 -8.50 9.00
N GLU A 131 17.98 -7.80 9.91
CA GLU A 131 18.64 -8.42 11.06
C GLU A 131 17.64 -9.15 11.96
N LYS A 132 16.55 -8.49 12.37
CA LYS A 132 15.50 -9.12 13.20
C LYS A 132 14.86 -10.33 12.51
N ILE A 133 14.58 -10.25 11.21
CA ILE A 133 14.02 -11.37 10.44
C ILE A 133 15.01 -12.55 10.38
N LYS A 134 16.32 -12.27 10.29
CA LYS A 134 17.36 -13.32 10.35
C LYS A 134 17.45 -13.98 11.73
N GLU A 135 17.32 -13.21 12.82
CA GLU A 135 17.27 -13.74 14.19
C GLU A 135 16.09 -14.70 14.38
N GLU A 136 14.98 -14.44 13.70
CA GLU A 136 13.80 -15.30 13.67
C GLU A 136 13.92 -16.53 12.74
N LYS A 137 15.12 -16.79 12.18
CA LYS A 137 15.48 -17.96 11.36
C LYS A 137 14.82 -18.03 9.98
N PHE A 138 14.30 -16.92 9.46
CA PHE A 138 13.89 -16.83 8.07
C PHE A 138 15.13 -16.85 7.16
N LYS A 139 15.10 -17.68 6.12
CA LYS A 139 16.29 -17.93 5.27
C LYS A 139 16.29 -17.17 3.95
N ASN A 140 15.12 -16.89 3.40
CA ASN A 140 14.98 -16.33 2.06
C ASN A 140 14.42 -14.91 2.16
N ILE A 141 15.33 -13.93 2.30
CA ILE A 141 14.99 -12.53 2.49
C ILE A 141 15.53 -11.74 1.30
N LEU A 142 14.66 -11.00 0.64
CA LEU A 142 14.99 -10.02 -0.39
C LEU A 142 14.49 -8.65 0.04
N VAL A 143 15.18 -7.59 -0.38
CA VAL A 143 14.75 -6.20 -0.18
C VAL A 143 14.30 -5.62 -1.51
N LEU A 144 13.17 -4.91 -1.53
CA LEU A 144 12.73 -4.17 -2.72
C LEU A 144 13.70 -3.02 -3.00
N ALA A 145 14.43 -3.10 -4.12
CA ALA A 145 15.37 -2.07 -4.52
C ALA A 145 14.64 -0.74 -4.79
N GLY A 146 15.12 0.34 -4.18
CA GLY A 146 14.50 1.66 -4.33
C GLY A 146 13.19 1.86 -3.56
N GLY A 147 12.72 0.84 -2.83
CA GLY A 147 11.55 0.89 -1.96
C GLY A 147 10.25 1.31 -2.67
N MET A 148 9.33 1.83 -1.86
CA MET A 148 8.04 2.34 -2.35
C MET A 148 8.18 3.54 -3.29
N ASP A 149 9.20 4.38 -3.10
CA ASP A 149 9.43 5.53 -3.99
C ASP A 149 9.62 5.08 -5.45
N THR A 150 10.44 4.05 -5.67
CA THR A 150 10.69 3.53 -7.02
C THR A 150 9.50 2.72 -7.54
N TRP A 151 8.83 1.95 -6.67
CA TRP A 151 7.61 1.23 -7.02
C TRP A 151 6.53 2.16 -7.59
N LYS A 152 6.35 3.33 -6.96
CA LYS A 152 5.39 4.33 -7.42
C LYS A 152 5.79 4.99 -8.73
N GLN A 153 7.06 5.30 -8.92
CA GLN A 153 7.55 5.91 -10.15
C GLN A 153 7.30 5.04 -11.39
N MET A 154 7.33 3.71 -11.22
CA MET A 154 7.02 2.77 -12.31
C MET A 154 5.53 2.44 -12.44
N LEU A 155 4.65 3.10 -11.68
CA LEU A 155 3.20 2.83 -11.64
C LEU A 155 2.89 1.38 -11.25
N GLY A 156 3.64 0.84 -10.29
CA GLY A 156 3.38 -0.48 -9.73
C GLY A 156 2.01 -0.54 -9.04
N LEU A 157 1.42 -1.73 -8.95
CA LEU A 157 0.08 -1.91 -8.35
C LEU A 157 0.12 -1.60 -6.85
N THR A 158 -0.71 -0.65 -6.43
CA THR A 158 -0.89 -0.24 -5.03
C THR A 158 -2.36 -0.28 -4.63
N VAL A 159 -2.59 -0.25 -3.32
CA VAL A 159 -3.90 -0.12 -2.69
C VAL A 159 -3.78 0.86 -1.52
N HIS A 160 -4.93 1.40 -1.11
CA HIS A 160 -5.07 2.35 -0.02
C HIS A 160 -6.06 1.80 1.00
N TYR A 161 -5.92 2.19 2.26
CA TYR A 161 -7.00 1.98 3.21
C TYR A 161 -8.19 2.86 2.81
N GLY A 162 -9.40 2.33 2.93
CA GLY A 162 -10.61 3.10 2.66
C GLY A 162 -10.75 4.22 3.69
N ASP A 163 -10.95 5.45 3.21
CA ASP A 163 -11.30 6.57 4.06
C ASP A 163 -12.83 6.67 4.18
N PRO A 164 -13.42 6.36 5.35
CA PRO A 164 -14.86 6.44 5.53
C PRO A 164 -15.41 7.87 5.43
N LYS A 165 -14.56 8.90 5.38
CA LYS A 165 -14.96 10.31 5.17
C LYS A 165 -14.83 10.75 3.71
N SER A 166 -14.18 9.94 2.87
CA SER A 166 -14.01 10.23 1.45
C SER A 166 -15.27 9.89 0.66
N PHE A 167 -15.78 10.86 -0.11
CA PHE A 167 -16.91 10.62 -1.01
C PHE A 167 -16.63 9.50 -2.02
N ILE A 168 -15.40 9.44 -2.54
CA ILE A 168 -14.99 8.42 -3.52
C ILE A 168 -15.04 7.03 -2.89
N ASP A 169 -14.57 6.86 -1.66
CA ASP A 169 -14.58 5.56 -1.00
C ASP A 169 -15.98 5.16 -0.54
N GLN A 170 -16.77 6.11 -0.04
CA GLN A 170 -18.18 5.87 0.28
C GLN A 170 -18.99 5.45 -0.96
N SER A 171 -18.67 5.96 -2.15
CA SER A 171 -19.34 5.56 -3.39
C SER A 171 -19.01 4.14 -3.86
N LYS A 172 -17.96 3.51 -3.33
CA LYS A 172 -17.57 2.12 -3.65
C LYS A 172 -18.35 1.09 -2.82
N VAL A 173 -19.15 1.53 -1.84
CA VAL A 173 -19.91 0.67 -0.94
C VAL A 173 -21.40 0.95 -1.05
N SER A 174 -22.22 -0.10 -0.92
CA SER A 174 -23.67 0.03 -0.80
C SER A 174 -24.06 0.05 0.66
N TYR A 175 -24.86 1.04 1.05
CA TYR A 175 -25.46 1.10 2.37
C TYR A 175 -26.79 0.36 2.37
N LEU A 176 -27.13 -0.23 3.52
CA LEU A 176 -28.37 -0.95 3.74
C LEU A 176 -29.03 -0.36 4.99
N ASP A 177 -30.32 -0.03 4.91
CA ASP A 177 -31.07 0.47 6.06
C ASP A 177 -31.35 -0.65 7.08
N PRO A 178 -31.47 -0.37 8.39
CA PRO A 178 -31.84 -1.38 9.37
C PRO A 178 -33.13 -2.16 9.05
N GLN A 179 -34.14 -1.51 8.45
CA GLN A 179 -35.37 -2.19 8.06
C GLN A 179 -35.12 -3.14 6.87
N GLU A 180 -34.37 -2.70 5.87
CA GLU A 180 -34.01 -3.53 4.71
C GLU A 180 -33.19 -4.76 5.13
N LEU A 181 -32.27 -4.58 6.10
CA LEU A 181 -31.53 -5.68 6.68
C LEU A 181 -32.44 -6.65 7.43
N HIS A 182 -33.41 -6.14 8.20
CA HIS A 182 -34.38 -6.96 8.92
C HIS A 182 -35.21 -7.81 7.94
N ASP A 183 -35.76 -7.19 6.90
CA ASP A 183 -36.56 -7.86 5.87
C ASP A 183 -35.74 -8.92 5.12
N ALA A 184 -34.45 -8.65 4.85
CA ALA A 184 -33.53 -9.61 4.25
C ALA A 184 -33.29 -10.83 5.16
N ILE A 185 -33.19 -10.62 6.48
CA ILE A 185 -33.06 -11.69 7.47
C ILE A 185 -34.34 -12.53 7.54
N GLU A 186 -35.51 -11.90 7.62
CA GLU A 186 -36.80 -12.59 7.70
C GLU A 186 -37.10 -13.40 6.44
N SER A 187 -36.79 -12.85 5.27
CA SER A 187 -36.95 -13.53 3.98
C SER A 187 -35.92 -14.65 3.74
N LYS A 188 -34.98 -14.87 4.68
CA LYS A 188 -33.90 -15.86 4.59
C LYS A 188 -33.07 -15.70 3.32
N ALA A 189 -32.83 -14.46 2.91
CA ALA A 189 -31.95 -14.16 1.79
C ALA A 189 -30.53 -14.73 2.06
N PRO A 190 -29.76 -15.10 1.03
CA PRO A 190 -28.41 -15.62 1.18
C PRO A 190 -27.45 -14.49 1.60
N LEU A 191 -27.41 -14.19 2.89
CA LEU A 191 -26.69 -13.06 3.48
C LEU A 191 -25.62 -13.51 4.47
N TYR A 192 -24.53 -12.76 4.52
CA TYR A 192 -23.49 -12.89 5.55
C TYR A 192 -23.38 -11.57 6.29
N ILE A 193 -23.73 -11.58 7.58
CA ILE A 193 -23.60 -10.41 8.44
C ILE A 193 -22.33 -10.56 9.27
N ILE A 194 -21.47 -9.56 9.21
CA ILE A 194 -20.20 -9.55 9.92
C ILE A 194 -20.22 -8.36 10.87
N ASP A 195 -20.07 -8.65 12.17
CA ASP A 195 -19.88 -7.60 13.16
C ASP A 195 -18.37 -7.39 13.36
N VAL A 196 -17.90 -6.21 12.94
CA VAL A 196 -16.48 -5.82 12.96
C VAL A 196 -16.04 -5.19 14.29
N ARG A 197 -16.94 -5.09 15.28
CA ARG A 197 -16.63 -4.54 16.60
C ARG A 197 -15.78 -5.52 17.44
N SER A 198 -15.37 -5.05 18.62
CA SER A 198 -14.63 -5.89 19.56
C SER A 198 -15.45 -7.10 20.00
N LYS A 199 -14.75 -8.15 20.47
CA LYS A 199 -15.41 -9.36 20.98
C LYS A 199 -16.34 -9.04 22.16
N ASP A 200 -15.93 -8.10 23.01
CA ASP A 200 -16.70 -7.72 24.19
C ASP A 200 -17.97 -6.99 23.77
N ASP A 201 -17.89 -6.00 22.86
CA ASP A 201 -19.05 -5.31 22.31
C ASP A 201 -20.04 -6.30 21.67
N PHE A 202 -19.53 -7.23 20.85
CA PHE A 202 -20.34 -8.27 20.23
C PHE A 202 -21.09 -9.12 21.26
N SER A 203 -20.43 -9.45 22.38
CA SER A 203 -21.02 -10.28 23.43
C SER A 203 -22.13 -9.57 24.22
N THR A 204 -22.08 -8.24 24.32
CA THR A 204 -23.12 -7.44 25.00
C THR A 204 -24.42 -7.37 24.20
N GLY A 205 -24.35 -7.44 22.87
CA GLY A 205 -25.49 -7.42 21.99
C GLY A 205 -25.08 -7.25 20.53
N HIS A 206 -25.69 -8.03 19.63
CA HIS A 206 -25.38 -8.05 18.20
C HIS A 206 -26.62 -8.39 17.38
N ILE A 207 -26.56 -8.09 16.08
CA ILE A 207 -27.61 -8.43 15.13
C ILE A 207 -27.72 -9.96 15.03
N ALA A 208 -28.94 -10.50 15.04
CA ALA A 208 -29.16 -11.93 14.89
C ALA A 208 -28.51 -12.47 13.60
N ALA A 209 -27.96 -13.69 13.66
CA ALA A 209 -27.20 -14.33 12.58
C ALA A 209 -25.84 -13.68 12.21
N SER A 210 -25.40 -12.62 12.90
CA SER A 210 -24.08 -12.03 12.66
C SER A 210 -22.92 -12.90 13.19
N LEU A 211 -21.81 -12.89 12.46
CA LEU A 211 -20.55 -13.49 12.85
C LEU A 211 -19.63 -12.41 13.42
N GLY A 212 -19.24 -12.54 14.68
CA GLY A 212 -18.24 -11.66 15.27
C GLY A 212 -16.86 -11.82 14.59
N HIS A 213 -16.17 -10.71 14.40
CA HIS A 213 -14.87 -10.60 13.71
C HIS A 213 -13.83 -11.66 14.13
N THR A 214 -13.70 -11.93 15.44
CA THR A 214 -12.76 -12.93 15.97
C THR A 214 -13.02 -14.35 15.47
N ARG A 215 -14.30 -14.73 15.25
CA ARG A 215 -14.64 -16.05 14.70
C ARG A 215 -14.30 -16.14 13.21
N MET A 216 -14.36 -15.04 12.47
CA MET A 216 -13.97 -15.01 11.06
C MET A 216 -12.47 -15.18 10.85
N ILE A 217 -11.65 -14.46 11.61
CA ILE A 217 -10.18 -14.58 11.51
C ILE A 217 -9.76 -16.03 11.75
N LYS A 218 -10.29 -16.67 12.81
CA LYS A 218 -9.99 -18.08 13.10
C LYS A 218 -10.40 -19.00 11.95
N ARG A 219 -11.57 -18.79 11.34
CA ARG A 219 -12.02 -19.58 10.17
C ARG A 219 -11.14 -19.37 8.95
N LYS A 220 -10.65 -18.15 8.67
CA LYS A 220 -9.68 -17.91 7.58
C LYS A 220 -8.37 -18.67 7.79
N HIS A 221 -7.87 -18.73 9.03
CA HIS A 221 -6.62 -19.43 9.34
C HIS A 221 -6.74 -20.97 9.36
N THR A 222 -7.93 -21.52 9.63
CA THR A 222 -8.16 -22.98 9.67
C THR A 222 -8.77 -23.56 8.41
N ALA A 223 -9.37 -22.75 7.55
CA ALA A 223 -10.03 -23.23 6.33
C ALA A 223 -8.98 -23.64 5.30
N ASN A 224 -9.07 -24.88 4.81
CA ASN A 224 -8.27 -25.31 3.66
C ASN A 224 -8.71 -24.55 2.39
N ARG A 225 -7.85 -24.56 1.37
CA ARG A 225 -8.08 -23.85 0.10
C ARG A 225 -9.40 -24.23 -0.59
N GLU A 226 -9.86 -25.48 -0.48
CA GLU A 226 -11.13 -25.95 -1.05
C GLU A 226 -12.34 -25.40 -0.27
N GLU A 227 -12.21 -25.22 1.04
CA GLU A 227 -13.25 -24.63 1.87
C GLU A 227 -13.38 -23.12 1.63
N LEU A 228 -12.26 -22.41 1.45
CA LEU A 228 -12.23 -21.01 1.03
C LEU A 228 -12.78 -20.81 -0.38
N ILE A 229 -12.40 -21.67 -1.34
CA ILE A 229 -12.94 -21.64 -2.71
C ILE A 229 -14.43 -21.96 -2.72
N ARG A 230 -14.92 -22.88 -1.88
CA ARG A 230 -16.35 -23.17 -1.73
C ARG A 230 -17.12 -21.98 -1.14
N ILE A 231 -16.53 -21.26 -0.19
CA ILE A 231 -17.14 -20.04 0.39
C ILE A 231 -17.15 -18.92 -0.66
N ILE A 232 -16.05 -18.71 -1.38
CA ILE A 232 -15.95 -17.68 -2.44
C ILE A 232 -16.86 -17.99 -3.63
N ARG A 233 -16.99 -19.26 -4.04
CA ARG A 233 -17.93 -19.67 -5.09
C ARG A 233 -19.40 -19.52 -4.68
N LYS A 234 -19.70 -19.62 -3.38
CA LYS A 234 -21.03 -19.28 -2.83
C LYS A 234 -21.26 -17.77 -2.67
N LEU A 235 -20.23 -16.94 -2.83
CA LEU A 235 -20.32 -15.47 -2.74
C LEU A 235 -20.50 -14.81 -4.13
N TRP A 236 -20.46 -15.58 -5.22
CA TRP A 236 -20.55 -15.08 -6.60
C TRP A 236 -21.48 -15.92 -7.52
N PHE A 237 -22.41 -16.67 -6.94
CA PHE A 237 -23.56 -17.28 -7.61
C PHE A 237 -24.72 -17.45 -6.63
#